data_AF-A0A9X2J737-F1
#
_entry.id   AF-A0A9X2J737-F1
#
_cell.length_a   1.000
_cell.length_b   1.000
_cell.length_c   1.000
_cell.angle_alpha   90.00
_cell.angle_beta   90.00
_cell.angle_gamma   90.00
#
_symmetry.space_group_name_H-M   'P 1'
#
loop_
_entity.id
_entity.type
_entity.pdbx_description
1 polymer ?
#
loop_
_entity_poly.entity_id
_entity_poly.type
_entity_poly.pdbx_seq_one_letter_code
_entity_poly.pdbx_strand_id
1 'polypeptide(L)'
;MKLSEVLLESKEMGTLRRKESNQQLLHTSIAITPSRVNLGVVEGSMWQRDKESSANSRYTKSINDKESRRWLDHSESACQIQERCPETTIVSIADREGDIHE
;
A
#
# COMPACT_ATOMS: atom_id res chain seq x y z
N MET A 1 -12.17 36.71 24.89
CA MET A 1 -12.49 35.95 23.67
C MET A 1 -11.33 35.00 23.41
N LYS A 2 -11.42 33.72 23.82
CA LYS A 2 -10.40 32.71 23.54
C LYS A 2 -10.84 31.95 22.30
N LEU A 3 -10.02 31.98 21.25
CA LEU A 3 -10.14 31.11 20.09
C LEU A 3 -9.86 29.68 20.58
N SER A 4 -10.91 28.91 20.84
CA SER A 4 -10.79 27.47 21.07
C SER A 4 -10.47 26.82 19.74
N GLU A 5 -9.27 26.24 19.65
CA GLU A 5 -8.88 25.31 18.59
C GLU A 5 -9.98 24.26 18.43
N VAL A 6 -10.59 24.25 17.25
CA VAL A 6 -11.43 23.15 16.81
C VAL A 6 -10.49 21.99 16.51
N LEU A 7 -10.19 21.18 17.54
CA LEU A 7 -9.64 19.85 17.34
C LEU A 7 -10.72 19.04 16.61
N LEU A 8 -10.55 18.87 15.30
CA LEU A 8 -11.28 17.88 14.53
C LEU A 8 -10.92 16.50 15.09
N GLU A 9 -11.78 15.94 15.94
CA GLU A 9 -11.70 14.54 16.37
C GLU A 9 -11.74 13.64 15.13
N SER A 10 -10.60 13.06 14.81
CA SER A 10 -10.37 12.10 13.74
C SER A 10 -10.86 10.71 14.13
N LYS A 11 -12.19 10.54 14.09
CA LYS A 11 -12.85 9.40 14.73
C LYS A 11 -12.71 8.05 14.00
N GLU A 12 -12.04 7.96 12.85
CA GLU A 12 -11.95 6.71 12.05
C GLU A 12 -10.60 6.56 11.34
N MET A 13 -9.48 6.71 12.05
CA MET A 13 -8.13 6.62 11.45
C MET A 13 -7.10 5.78 12.23
N GLY A 14 -6.33 4.94 11.52
CA GLY A 14 -5.29 4.03 12.06
C GLY A 14 -3.87 4.59 12.21
N THR A 15 -2.87 3.72 12.48
CA THR A 15 -1.52 4.13 12.96
C THR A 15 -0.32 3.61 12.13
N LEU A 16 0.77 4.41 11.96
CA LEU A 16 2.03 3.98 11.31
C LEU A 16 3.20 3.67 12.27
N ARG A 17 3.43 4.55 13.26
CA ARG A 17 4.60 4.46 14.18
C ARG A 17 4.42 5.12 15.57
N ARG A 18 3.51 6.11 15.71
CA ARG A 18 3.10 6.71 17.00
C ARG A 18 1.58 6.60 17.13
N LYS A 19 1.07 6.39 18.35
CA LYS A 19 -0.36 6.22 18.65
C LYS A 19 -1.21 7.50 18.48
N GLU A 20 -0.59 8.65 18.22
CA GLU A 20 -1.17 10.00 18.36
C GLU A 20 -1.38 10.73 17.01
N SER A 21 -1.33 10.03 15.87
CA SER A 21 -1.36 10.70 14.57
C SER A 21 -2.24 9.96 13.57
N ASN A 22 -3.18 10.71 12.98
CA ASN A 22 -4.12 10.30 11.94
C ASN A 22 -3.37 9.89 10.69
N GLN A 23 -3.24 8.59 10.43
CA GLN A 23 -2.34 8.11 9.40
C GLN A 23 -2.98 7.05 8.51
N GLN A 24 -2.82 7.24 7.20
CA GLN A 24 -3.08 6.26 6.17
C GLN A 24 -1.75 5.72 5.64
N LEU A 25 -1.76 4.44 5.31
CA LEU A 25 -0.75 3.79 4.50
C LEU A 25 -1.18 3.90 3.03
N LEU A 26 -0.22 4.20 2.17
CA LEU A 26 -0.42 4.24 0.73
C LEU A 26 0.64 3.36 0.08
N HIS A 27 0.20 2.44 -0.77
CA HIS A 27 1.04 1.65 -1.64
C HIS A 27 0.65 1.95 -3.09
N THR A 28 1.62 2.29 -3.93
CA THR A 28 1.37 2.71 -5.31
C THR A 28 2.30 1.98 -6.27
N SER A 29 1.77 1.63 -7.44
CA SER A 29 2.58 1.25 -8.60
C SER A 29 2.65 2.42 -9.57
N ILE A 30 3.87 2.77 -10.00
CA ILE A 30 4.13 3.82 -10.98
C ILE A 30 4.72 3.16 -12.23
N ALA A 31 4.19 3.50 -13.41
CA ALA A 31 4.71 2.99 -14.67
C ALA A 31 5.83 3.91 -15.20
N ILE A 32 6.96 3.29 -15.56
CA ILE A 32 8.13 3.97 -16.12
C ILE A 32 8.60 3.22 -17.36
N THR A 33 8.85 3.93 -18.45
CA THR A 33 9.40 3.33 -19.67
C THR A 33 10.90 3.05 -19.55
N PRO A 34 11.48 2.15 -20.37
CA PRO A 34 12.92 1.94 -20.40
C PRO A 34 13.74 3.21 -20.71
N SER A 35 13.15 4.16 -21.44
CA SER A 35 13.72 5.49 -21.72
C SER A 35 13.58 6.48 -20.57
N ARG A 36 13.17 6.02 -19.38
CA ARG A 36 13.01 6.80 -18.14
C ARG A 36 11.89 7.85 -18.20
N VAL A 37 10.85 7.59 -18.98
CA VAL A 37 9.64 8.42 -19.00
C VAL A 37 8.68 7.90 -17.93
N ASN A 38 8.29 8.76 -17.00
CA ASN A 38 7.25 8.46 -16.01
C ASN A 38 5.87 8.62 -16.66
N LEU A 39 5.08 7.54 -16.68
CA LEU A 39 3.73 7.50 -17.25
C LEU A 39 2.63 7.74 -16.21
N GLY A 40 2.99 7.83 -14.93
CA GLY A 40 2.08 8.08 -13.81
C GLY A 40 1.76 6.85 -12.96
N VAL A 41 0.86 7.05 -11.99
CA VAL A 41 0.36 6.00 -11.09
C VAL A 41 -0.62 5.12 -11.85
N VAL A 42 -0.42 3.81 -11.80
CA VAL A 42 -1.27 2.81 -12.46
C VAL A 42 -2.06 1.95 -11.48
N GLU A 43 -1.67 1.94 -10.20
CA GLU A 43 -2.40 1.27 -9.11
C GLU A 43 -2.13 2.00 -7.79
N GLY A 44 -3.13 2.06 -6.91
CA GLY A 44 -3.06 2.73 -5.62
C GLY A 44 -3.97 2.08 -4.57
N SER A 45 -3.34 1.52 -3.53
CA SER A 45 -4.03 0.94 -2.38
C SER A 45 -3.80 1.80 -1.14
N MET A 46 -4.88 2.16 -0.45
CA MET A 46 -4.82 2.95 0.77
C MET A 46 -5.53 2.24 1.93
N TRP A 47 -4.87 2.14 3.08
CA TRP A 47 -5.46 1.48 4.25
C TRP A 47 -4.95 2.10 5.54
N GLN A 48 -5.42 1.56 6.66
CA GLN A 48 -5.10 2.01 7.99
C GLN A 48 -4.82 0.80 8.88
N ARG A 49 -3.94 0.95 9.88
CA ARG A 49 -3.72 -0.08 10.90
C ARG A 49 -4.61 0.15 12.10
N ASP A 50 -5.24 -0.91 12.58
CA ASP A 50 -5.88 -0.88 13.90
C ASP A 50 -4.86 -0.49 14.99
N LYS A 51 -5.35 0.14 16.06
CA LYS A 51 -4.50 0.67 17.15
C LYS A 51 -3.64 -0.39 17.86
N GLU A 52 -3.97 -1.67 17.69
CA GLU A 52 -3.27 -2.80 18.29
C GLU A 52 -2.88 -3.85 17.25
N SER A 53 -1.68 -3.73 16.67
CA SER A 53 -1.06 -4.82 15.92
C SER A 53 0.12 -5.38 16.72
N SER A 54 0.04 -6.63 17.18
CA SER A 54 1.18 -7.32 17.78
C SER A 54 2.01 -8.04 16.71
N ALA A 55 3.35 -7.92 16.77
CA ALA A 55 4.26 -8.53 15.80
C ALA A 55 4.13 -10.06 15.74
N ASN A 56 3.73 -10.70 16.84
CA ASN A 56 3.55 -12.14 16.96
C ASN A 56 2.34 -12.67 16.17
N SER A 57 1.34 -11.83 15.87
CA SER A 57 0.16 -12.24 15.10
C SER A 57 0.44 -12.48 13.61
N ARG A 58 1.61 -12.10 13.10
CA ARG A 58 1.94 -12.27 11.66
C ARG A 58 2.02 -13.74 11.25
N TYR A 59 2.64 -14.59 12.08
CA TYR A 59 2.88 -15.99 11.71
C TYR A 59 1.62 -16.85 11.69
N THR A 60 0.55 -16.41 12.34
CA THR A 60 -0.72 -17.13 12.45
C THR A 60 -1.75 -16.67 11.41
N LYS A 61 -1.48 -15.56 10.71
CA LYS A 61 -2.40 -14.99 9.72
C LYS A 61 -2.17 -15.60 8.35
N SER A 62 -3.25 -15.80 7.59
CA SER A 62 -3.16 -16.10 6.17
C SER A 62 -2.57 -14.89 5.43
N ILE A 63 -1.98 -15.11 4.24
CA ILE A 63 -1.48 -13.99 3.42
C ILE A 63 -2.57 -12.93 3.19
N ASN A 64 -3.83 -13.33 2.99
CA ASN A 64 -4.94 -12.42 2.74
C ASN A 64 -5.21 -11.43 3.88
N ASP A 65 -4.85 -11.77 5.12
CA ASP A 65 -5.05 -10.91 6.30
C ASP A 65 -3.79 -10.09 6.65
N LYS A 66 -2.71 -10.27 5.90
CA LYS A 66 -1.43 -9.56 6.10
C LYS A 66 -1.35 -8.35 5.17
N GLU A 67 -0.78 -7.26 5.69
CA GLU A 67 -0.45 -6.09 4.86
C GLU A 67 0.51 -6.42 3.72
N SER A 68 1.29 -7.51 3.80
CA SER A 68 2.18 -7.96 2.71
C SER A 68 1.41 -8.42 1.47
N ARG A 69 0.11 -8.74 1.58
CA ARG A 69 -0.75 -9.06 0.43
C ARG A 69 -0.76 -7.97 -0.63
N ARG A 70 -0.58 -6.69 -0.24
CA ARG A 70 -0.48 -5.55 -1.15
C ARG A 70 0.48 -5.76 -2.32
N TRP A 71 1.58 -6.48 -2.10
CA TRP A 71 2.57 -6.77 -3.14
C TRP A 71 2.04 -7.76 -4.17
N LEU A 72 1.28 -8.76 -3.73
CA LEU A 72 0.61 -9.71 -4.62
C LEU A 72 -0.51 -9.02 -5.40
N ASP A 73 -1.31 -8.19 -4.73
CA ASP A 73 -2.39 -7.43 -5.39
C ASP A 73 -1.83 -6.51 -6.48
N HIS A 74 -0.77 -5.76 -6.19
CA HIS A 74 -0.14 -4.88 -7.18
C HIS A 74 0.58 -5.65 -8.30
N SER A 75 1.11 -6.84 -8.02
CA SER A 75 1.62 -7.75 -9.05
C SER A 75 0.51 -8.26 -9.96
N GLU A 76 -0.67 -8.54 -9.41
CA GLU A 76 -1.84 -8.96 -10.18
C GLU A 76 -2.37 -7.81 -11.05
N SER A 77 -2.41 -6.58 -10.54
CA SER A 77 -2.71 -5.39 -11.36
C SER A 77 -1.72 -5.24 -12.53
N ALA A 78 -0.44 -5.56 -12.35
CA ALA A 78 0.53 -5.57 -13.45
C ALA A 78 0.21 -6.63 -14.52
N CYS A 79 -0.25 -7.83 -14.11
CA CYS A 79 -0.74 -8.85 -15.05
C CYS A 79 -1.97 -8.37 -15.83
N GLN A 80 -2.91 -7.69 -15.19
CA GLN A 80 -4.08 -7.12 -15.86
C GLN A 80 -3.69 -6.03 -16.88
N ILE A 81 -2.65 -5.25 -16.60
CA ILE A 81 -2.10 -4.29 -17.57
C ILE A 81 -1.45 -5.03 -18.74
N GLN A 82 -0.73 -6.12 -18.49
CA GLN A 82 -0.12 -6.95 -19.54
C GLN A 82 -1.16 -7.51 -20.52
N GLU A 83 -2.32 -7.96 -20.03
CA GLU A 83 -3.42 -8.44 -20.87
C GLU A 83 -3.99 -7.35 -21.78
N ARG A 84 -4.02 -6.09 -21.31
CA ARG A 84 -4.50 -4.94 -22.09
C ARG A 84 -3.45 -4.40 -23.07
N CYS A 85 -2.19 -4.73 -22.87
CA CYS A 85 -1.06 -4.27 -23.67
C CYS A 85 -0.21 -5.45 -24.18
N PRO A 86 -0.77 -6.33 -25.04
CA PRO A 86 -0.09 -7.57 -25.45
C PRO A 86 1.23 -7.35 -26.19
N GLU A 87 1.37 -6.21 -26.88
CA GLU A 87 2.59 -5.85 -27.62
C GLU A 87 3.67 -5.20 -26.72
N THR A 88 3.40 -5.01 -25.43
CA THR A 88 4.31 -4.37 -24.49
C THR A 88 4.59 -5.30 -23.32
N THR A 89 5.87 -5.59 -23.05
CA THR A 89 6.25 -6.34 -21.86
C THR A 89 6.11 -5.48 -20.61
N ILE A 90 5.28 -5.93 -19.68
CA ILE A 90 5.10 -5.31 -18.37
C ILE A 90 5.97 -6.05 -17.35
N VAL A 91 6.81 -5.33 -16.63
CA VAL A 91 7.67 -5.88 -15.57
C VAL A 91 7.28 -5.22 -14.24
N SER A 92 6.77 -6.03 -13.31
CA SER A 92 6.55 -5.59 -11.93
C SER A 92 7.88 -5.57 -11.18
N ILE A 93 8.19 -4.44 -10.53
CA ILE A 93 9.44 -4.25 -9.78
C ILE A 93 9.09 -3.87 -8.35
N ALA A 94 9.65 -4.59 -7.40
CA ALA A 94 9.54 -4.33 -5.97
C ALA A 94 10.94 -4.29 -5.32
N ASP A 95 11.04 -3.63 -4.17
CA ASP A 95 12.23 -3.72 -3.32
C ASP A 95 12.23 -5.01 -2.49
N ARG A 96 13.11 -5.09 -1.47
CA ARG A 96 13.25 -6.26 -0.60
C ARG A 96 11.99 -6.59 0.20
N GLU A 97 11.05 -5.67 0.39
CA GLU A 97 9.80 -5.95 1.08
C GLU A 97 8.82 -6.79 0.25
N GLY A 98 8.96 -6.78 -1.08
CA GLY A 98 8.17 -7.60 -2.00
C GLY A 98 8.67 -9.04 -2.16
N ASP A 99 9.79 -9.39 -1.53
CA ASP A 99 10.29 -10.77 -1.46
C ASP A 99 9.46 -11.58 -0.47
N ILE A 100 8.39 -12.19 -0.99
CA ILE A 100 7.37 -12.87 -0.19
C ILE A 100 7.44 -14.37 -0.44
N HIS A 101 7.57 -15.12 0.64
CA HIS A 101 7.32 -16.55 0.71
C HIS A 101 6.18 -16.78 1.72
N GLU A 102 5.09 -17.41 1.29
CA GLU A 102 3.89 -17.67 2.10
C GLU A 102 3.50 -19.14 2.03
#